data_AF-A0A1L4FSJ7-F1
#
_entry.id   AF-A0A1L4FSJ7-F1
#
_cell.length_a   1.000
_cell.length_b   1.000
_cell.length_c   1.000
_cell.angle_alpha   90.00
_cell.angle_beta   90.00
_cell.angle_gamma   90.00
#
_symmetry.space_group_name_H-M   'P 1'
#
loop_
_entity.id
_entity.type
_entity.pdbx_description
1 polymer ?
#
loop_
_entity_poly.entity_id
_entity_poly.type
_entity_poly.pdbx_seq_one_letter_code
_entity_poly.pdbx_strand_id
1 'polypeptide(L)'
;MKLLKIFSRENFRFRKLQKSFQSPITQYKIGFKKTKLVNNIIWSSRFEFNFVEFIIKKIIWFILHITMLREFLNNSKKANEMINRIYKKFISKNFYFIYISTSFYFLVSFVPIVIFVYFFLWLISFNTYNFKDFFIESILARIIPNISRTIQEFKENNTGTGGAWIVLLLLSTLWISSSGYSNFITAQNHIYNHKNSVVSKITYRIKGFFAVFGIGLYISFFVIITFLIASAAKLLITENEIKVLNHSLLATVFFVVMLFIFLYFGIFALLRFTPSFAIKWRQINSGIVVSCIPIWILISMFGWISYKFINYNKYGSLGIFMYLSLFVSLLSYFLFLGIIVNESYYKLFVSQRTFPKRRKFKF
;
A
#
# COMPACT_ATOMS: atom_id res chain seq x y z
N MET A 1 -37.27 62.50 1.22
CA MET A 1 -38.36 61.85 0.44
C MET A 1 -37.91 61.13 -0.86
N LYS A 2 -36.72 61.40 -1.44
CA LYS A 2 -36.21 60.69 -2.64
C LYS A 2 -35.65 59.26 -2.39
N LEU A 3 -35.15 58.97 -1.19
CA LEU A 3 -34.56 57.66 -0.85
C LEU A 3 -35.59 56.53 -0.69
N LEU A 4 -36.81 56.82 -0.23
CA LEU A 4 -37.90 55.84 -0.11
C LEU A 4 -38.43 55.35 -1.47
N LYS A 5 -38.32 56.16 -2.53
CA LYS A 5 -38.71 55.76 -3.90
C LYS A 5 -37.69 54.81 -4.56
N ILE A 6 -36.43 54.81 -4.12
CA ILE A 6 -35.40 53.92 -4.64
C ILE A 6 -35.57 52.52 -4.01
N PHE A 7 -35.82 52.45 -2.71
CA PHE A 7 -36.09 51.19 -2.01
C PHE A 7 -37.37 50.47 -2.50
N SER A 8 -38.42 51.20 -2.89
CA SER A 8 -39.63 50.56 -3.42
C SER A 8 -39.45 50.00 -4.84
N ARG A 9 -38.59 50.62 -5.67
CA ARG A 9 -38.29 50.14 -7.02
C ARG A 9 -37.42 48.88 -7.03
N GLU A 10 -36.49 48.74 -6.10
CA GLU A 10 -35.69 47.51 -5.99
C GLU A 10 -36.50 46.33 -5.46
N ASN A 11 -37.38 46.55 -4.47
CA ASN A 11 -38.29 45.50 -3.98
C ASN A 11 -39.26 44.99 -5.05
N PHE A 12 -39.66 45.86 -5.99
CA PHE A 12 -40.51 45.44 -7.11
C PHE A 12 -39.76 44.59 -8.14
N ARG A 13 -38.47 44.89 -8.40
CA ARG A 13 -37.62 44.06 -9.27
C ARG A 13 -37.32 42.70 -8.66
N PHE A 14 -37.07 42.63 -7.35
CA PHE A 14 -36.89 41.35 -6.64
C PHE A 14 -38.15 40.48 -6.67
N ARG A 15 -39.35 41.07 -6.46
CA ARG A 15 -40.62 40.31 -6.57
C ARG A 15 -40.92 39.81 -7.98
N LYS A 16 -40.51 40.54 -9.03
CA LYS A 16 -40.69 40.11 -10.42
C LYS A 16 -39.75 38.96 -10.81
N LEU A 17 -38.51 38.97 -10.29
CA LEU A 17 -37.56 37.86 -10.43
C LEU A 17 -37.99 36.62 -9.64
N GLN A 18 -38.58 36.79 -8.46
CA GLN A 18 -39.07 35.64 -7.67
C GLN A 18 -40.28 34.96 -8.33
N LYS A 19 -41.16 35.71 -9.02
CA LYS A 19 -42.27 35.16 -9.81
C LYS A 19 -41.82 34.46 -11.10
N SER A 20 -40.71 34.86 -11.72
CA SER A 20 -40.18 34.17 -12.91
C SER A 20 -39.48 32.85 -12.60
N PHE A 21 -39.04 32.62 -11.35
CA PHE A 21 -38.49 31.34 -10.90
C PHE A 21 -39.52 30.36 -10.31
N GLN A 22 -40.76 30.80 -10.08
CA GLN A 22 -41.84 29.96 -9.54
C GLN A 22 -42.74 29.28 -10.59
N SER A 23 -42.43 29.40 -11.89
CA SER A 23 -43.25 28.83 -12.97
C SER A 23 -42.47 27.93 -13.94
N PRO A 24 -41.92 26.80 -13.44
CA PRO A 24 -42.14 25.56 -14.17
C PRO A 24 -42.44 24.33 -13.27
N ILE A 25 -42.91 24.54 -12.04
CA ILE A 25 -43.21 23.41 -11.11
C ILE A 25 -44.71 23.01 -11.16
N THR A 26 -45.59 23.83 -11.74
CA THR A 26 -47.04 23.62 -11.74
C THR A 26 -47.67 23.11 -13.03
N GLN A 27 -46.87 22.74 -14.05
CA GLN A 27 -47.40 22.15 -15.30
C GLN A 27 -47.18 20.62 -15.45
N TYR A 28 -46.72 19.93 -14.42
CA TYR A 28 -46.62 18.45 -14.41
C TYR A 28 -47.78 17.75 -13.68
N LYS A 29 -48.97 18.36 -13.70
CA LYS A 29 -50.21 17.70 -13.32
C LYS A 29 -51.24 18.00 -14.39
N ILE A 30 -51.40 17.08 -15.33
CA ILE A 30 -52.62 16.71 -16.09
C ILE A 30 -52.12 15.89 -17.30
N GLY A 31 -52.38 14.58 -17.30
CA GLY A 31 -52.01 13.72 -18.42
C GLY A 31 -51.66 12.26 -18.13
N PHE A 32 -52.03 11.68 -16.98
CA PHE A 32 -51.93 10.22 -16.81
C PHE A 32 -53.12 9.52 -17.49
N LYS A 33 -53.13 9.55 -18.83
CA LYS A 33 -53.83 8.52 -19.61
C LYS A 33 -52.98 7.26 -19.60
N LYS A 34 -53.57 6.17 -19.11
CA LYS A 34 -53.09 4.77 -19.13
C LYS A 34 -52.05 4.49 -20.22
N THR A 35 -50.77 4.65 -19.89
CA THR A 35 -49.68 3.99 -20.60
C THR A 35 -49.27 2.77 -19.78
N LYS A 36 -49.39 1.61 -20.42
CA LYS A 36 -48.95 0.32 -19.91
C LYS A 36 -47.50 0.42 -19.43
N LEU A 37 -47.27 -0.07 -18.21
CA LEU A 37 -46.00 -0.64 -17.73
C LEU A 37 -44.79 0.30 -17.74
N VAL A 38 -44.72 1.16 -16.73
CA VAL A 38 -43.43 1.67 -16.24
C VAL A 38 -42.71 0.50 -15.55
N ASN A 39 -42.00 -0.31 -16.32
CA ASN A 39 -41.10 -1.37 -15.86
C ASN A 39 -39.82 -0.84 -15.19
N ASN A 40 -39.78 0.44 -14.81
CA ASN A 40 -38.59 1.06 -14.23
C ASN A 40 -38.74 1.37 -12.73
N ILE A 41 -39.54 0.55 -12.03
CA ILE A 41 -39.44 0.44 -10.58
C ILE A 41 -38.17 -0.38 -10.32
N ILE A 42 -37.06 0.30 -10.02
CA ILE A 42 -35.90 -0.34 -9.40
C ILE A 42 -36.39 -0.85 -8.05
N TRP A 43 -36.75 -2.12 -8.00
CA TRP A 43 -37.03 -2.81 -6.75
C TRP A 43 -35.78 -2.65 -5.88
N SER A 44 -35.92 -1.99 -4.72
CA SER A 44 -34.88 -2.08 -3.70
C SER A 44 -34.80 -3.54 -3.31
N SER A 45 -33.68 -4.17 -3.63
CA SER A 45 -33.38 -5.57 -3.32
C SER A 45 -33.65 -5.81 -1.83
N ARG A 46 -34.81 -6.39 -1.55
CA ARG A 46 -35.23 -6.76 -0.21
C ARG A 46 -34.33 -7.89 0.24
N PHE A 47 -33.55 -7.65 1.29
CA PHE A 47 -33.06 -8.68 2.21
C PHE A 47 -32.52 -9.95 1.55
N GLU A 48 -31.64 -9.83 0.56
CA GLU A 48 -30.68 -10.90 0.33
C GLU A 48 -29.69 -10.83 1.49
N PHE A 49 -29.85 -11.72 2.47
CA PHE A 49 -28.83 -12.00 3.47
C PHE A 49 -27.59 -12.48 2.71
N ASN A 50 -26.75 -11.52 2.33
CA ASN A 50 -25.57 -11.82 1.55
C ASN A 50 -24.56 -12.43 2.53
N PHE A 51 -24.57 -13.76 2.64
CA PHE A 51 -23.74 -14.52 3.58
C PHE A 51 -22.25 -14.11 3.46
N VAL A 52 -21.83 -13.80 2.23
CA VAL A 52 -20.51 -13.25 1.90
C VAL A 52 -20.27 -11.90 2.59
N GLU A 53 -21.24 -10.98 2.55
CA GLU A 53 -21.16 -9.69 3.26
C GLU A 53 -20.97 -9.88 4.75
N PHE A 54 -21.75 -10.81 5.34
CA PHE A 54 -21.67 -11.11 6.76
C PHE A 54 -20.28 -11.64 7.14
N ILE A 55 -19.74 -12.60 6.39
CA ILE A 55 -18.40 -13.15 6.63
C ILE A 55 -17.33 -12.05 6.52
N ILE A 56 -17.34 -11.27 5.43
CA ILE A 56 -16.33 -10.22 5.22
C ILE A 56 -16.39 -9.18 6.34
N LYS A 57 -17.59 -8.74 6.73
CA LYS A 57 -17.76 -7.79 7.84
C LYS A 57 -17.28 -8.36 9.17
N LYS A 58 -17.52 -9.65 9.44
CA LYS A 58 -17.02 -10.32 10.65
C LYS A 58 -15.50 -10.41 10.68
N ILE A 59 -14.86 -10.72 9.55
CA ILE A 59 -13.40 -10.71 9.42
C ILE A 59 -12.85 -9.30 9.68
N ILE A 60 -13.41 -8.27 9.02
CA ILE A 60 -13.01 -6.88 9.24
C ILE A 60 -13.21 -6.48 10.71
N TRP A 61 -14.36 -6.83 11.30
CA TRP A 61 -14.66 -6.56 12.71
C TRP A 61 -13.62 -7.20 13.62
N PHE A 62 -13.26 -8.46 13.40
CA PHE A 62 -12.26 -9.17 14.21
C PHE A 62 -10.88 -8.50 14.13
N ILE A 63 -10.41 -8.19 12.93
CA ILE A 63 -9.11 -7.53 12.73
C ILE A 63 -9.11 -6.13 13.39
N LEU A 64 -10.19 -5.37 13.23
CA LEU A 64 -10.30 -4.03 13.84
C LEU A 64 -10.43 -4.09 15.36
N HIS A 65 -11.10 -5.12 15.90
CA HIS A 65 -11.24 -5.32 17.33
C HIS A 65 -9.88 -5.54 18.00
N ILE A 66 -8.99 -6.33 17.37
CA ILE A 66 -7.61 -6.53 17.84
C ILE A 66 -6.81 -5.23 17.79
N THR A 67 -6.97 -4.43 16.73
CA THR A 67 -6.12 -3.25 16.50
C THR A 67 -6.58 -1.99 17.21
N MET A 68 -7.88 -1.86 17.48
CA MET A 68 -8.50 -0.65 18.05
C MET A 68 -9.50 -1.01 19.16
N LEU A 69 -9.07 -1.88 20.06
CA LEU A 69 -9.89 -2.39 21.18
C LEU A 69 -10.54 -1.23 21.96
N ARG A 70 -9.75 -0.21 22.32
CA ARG A 70 -10.21 0.92 23.13
C ARG A 70 -11.26 1.77 22.43
N GLU A 71 -11.05 2.11 21.16
CA GLU A 71 -11.96 2.92 20.37
C GLU A 71 -13.27 2.16 20.05
N PHE A 72 -13.18 0.85 19.84
CA PHE A 72 -14.34 -0.03 19.64
C PHE A 72 -15.22 -0.11 20.89
N LEU A 73 -14.61 -0.27 22.07
CA LEU A 73 -15.33 -0.31 23.34
C LEU A 73 -16.04 1.02 23.64
N ASN A 74 -15.37 2.14 23.34
CA ASN A 74 -15.92 3.46 23.64
C ASN A 74 -17.06 3.88 22.69
N ASN A 75 -17.10 3.42 21.44
CA ASN A 75 -18.08 3.88 20.45
C ASN A 75 -18.47 2.79 19.42
N SER A 76 -19.30 1.83 19.84
CA SER A 76 -19.78 0.73 18.99
C SER A 76 -20.49 1.19 17.70
N LYS A 77 -21.23 2.30 17.73
CA LYS A 77 -21.89 2.88 16.54
C LYS A 77 -20.88 3.31 15.47
N LYS A 78 -19.82 4.05 15.87
CA LYS A 78 -18.77 4.51 14.95
C LYS A 78 -17.94 3.35 14.42
N ALA A 79 -17.70 2.32 15.24
CA ALA A 79 -17.03 1.11 14.82
C ALA A 79 -17.81 0.35 13.73
N ASN A 80 -19.13 0.19 13.89
CA ASN A 80 -19.98 -0.42 12.87
C ASN A 80 -20.04 0.41 11.59
N GLU A 81 -20.10 1.74 11.70
CA GLU A 81 -20.01 2.64 10.55
C GLU A 81 -18.68 2.50 9.81
N MET A 82 -17.57 2.36 10.55
CA MET A 82 -16.24 2.12 9.99
C MET A 82 -16.19 0.81 9.20
N ILE A 83 -16.70 -0.29 9.76
CA ILE A 83 -16.76 -1.59 9.09
C ILE A 83 -17.57 -1.51 7.80
N ASN A 84 -18.75 -0.87 7.84
CA ASN A 84 -19.58 -0.66 6.66
C ASN A 84 -18.87 0.17 5.59
N ARG A 85 -18.12 1.21 5.98
CA ARG A 85 -17.35 2.04 5.06
C ARG A 85 -16.21 1.25 4.40
N ILE A 86 -15.47 0.46 5.18
CA ILE A 86 -14.38 -0.39 4.67
C ILE A 86 -14.94 -1.39 3.68
N TYR A 87 -16.01 -2.11 4.05
CA TYR A 87 -16.68 -3.09 3.20
C TYR A 87 -17.12 -2.49 1.85
N LYS A 88 -17.82 -1.34 1.88
CA LYS A 88 -18.27 -0.64 0.66
C LYS A 88 -17.10 -0.24 -0.25
N LYS A 89 -15.99 0.22 0.33
CA LYS A 89 -14.79 0.57 -0.45
C LYS A 89 -14.07 -0.65 -0.99
N PHE A 90 -13.96 -1.70 -0.18
CA PHE A 90 -13.28 -2.94 -0.52
C PHE A 90 -13.96 -3.66 -1.70
N ILE A 91 -15.29 -3.72 -1.74
CA ILE A 91 -16.05 -4.32 -2.86
C ILE A 91 -16.17 -3.38 -4.07
N SER A 92 -15.81 -2.10 -3.93
CA SER A 92 -15.93 -1.16 -5.04
C SER A 92 -15.04 -1.55 -6.23
N LYS A 93 -15.56 -1.39 -7.46
CA LYS A 93 -14.78 -1.61 -8.69
C LYS A 93 -13.48 -0.81 -8.72
N ASN A 94 -13.49 0.38 -8.12
CA ASN A 94 -12.32 1.24 -8.01
C ASN A 94 -11.19 0.59 -7.21
N PHE A 95 -11.51 -0.14 -6.13
CA PHE A 95 -10.49 -0.82 -5.34
C PHE A 95 -9.75 -1.87 -6.17
N TYR A 96 -10.50 -2.72 -6.87
CA TYR A 96 -9.93 -3.78 -7.72
C TYR A 96 -8.95 -3.22 -8.75
N PHE A 97 -9.37 -2.18 -9.47
CA PHE A 97 -8.52 -1.53 -10.47
C PHE A 97 -7.27 -0.88 -9.86
N ILE A 98 -7.41 -0.21 -8.71
CA ILE A 98 -6.31 0.51 -8.07
C ILE A 98 -5.20 -0.45 -7.63
N TYR A 99 -5.51 -1.52 -6.90
CA TYR A 99 -4.44 -2.39 -6.36
C TYR A 99 -3.75 -3.21 -7.47
N ILE A 100 -4.49 -3.60 -8.51
CA ILE A 100 -3.93 -4.34 -9.66
C ILE A 100 -2.99 -3.44 -10.45
N SER A 101 -3.43 -2.23 -10.80
CA SER A 101 -2.58 -1.28 -11.51
C SER A 101 -1.28 -1.01 -10.76
N THR A 102 -1.36 -0.77 -9.45
CA THR A 102 -0.17 -0.52 -8.62
C THR A 102 0.70 -1.76 -8.42
N SER A 103 0.13 -2.97 -8.39
CA SER A 103 0.92 -4.20 -8.31
C SER A 103 1.84 -4.39 -9.53
N PHE A 104 1.35 -4.07 -10.73
CA PHE A 104 2.18 -4.10 -11.93
C PHE A 104 3.37 -3.13 -11.79
N TYR A 105 3.11 -1.91 -11.31
CA TYR A 105 4.16 -0.95 -11.05
C TYR A 105 5.14 -1.39 -9.96
N PHE A 106 4.67 -2.01 -8.88
CA PHE A 106 5.53 -2.59 -7.84
C PHE A 106 6.41 -3.72 -8.36
N LEU A 107 5.88 -4.56 -9.26
CA LEU A 107 6.65 -5.64 -9.88
C LEU A 107 7.77 -5.05 -10.72
N VAL A 108 7.49 -4.04 -11.54
CA VAL A 108 8.53 -3.40 -12.36
C VAL A 108 9.54 -2.63 -11.50
N SER A 109 9.09 -2.04 -10.38
CA SER A 109 9.96 -1.40 -9.39
C SER A 109 10.83 -2.37 -8.59
N PHE A 110 10.52 -3.66 -8.58
CA PHE A 110 11.22 -4.65 -7.75
C PHE A 110 12.69 -4.77 -8.14
N VAL A 111 12.97 -4.96 -9.43
CA VAL A 111 14.34 -5.12 -9.98
C VAL A 111 15.26 -3.95 -9.60
N PRO A 112 14.92 -2.67 -9.87
CA PRO A 112 15.80 -1.56 -9.52
C PRO A 112 16.01 -1.41 -8.01
N ILE A 113 15.04 -1.78 -7.17
CA ILE A 113 15.22 -1.77 -5.71
C ILE A 113 16.24 -2.83 -5.31
N VAL A 114 16.13 -4.06 -5.81
CA VAL A 114 17.08 -5.14 -5.52
C VAL A 114 18.48 -4.77 -5.97
N ILE A 115 18.62 -4.23 -7.18
CA ILE A 115 19.93 -3.82 -7.70
C ILE A 115 20.50 -2.68 -6.83
N PHE A 116 19.70 -1.68 -6.49
CA PHE A 116 20.13 -0.61 -5.59
C PHE A 116 20.63 -1.15 -4.25
N VAL A 117 19.88 -2.05 -3.61
CA VAL A 117 20.27 -2.68 -2.33
C VAL A 117 21.58 -3.44 -2.50
N TYR A 118 21.72 -4.24 -3.56
CA TYR A 118 22.95 -4.97 -3.84
C TYR A 118 24.17 -4.04 -3.98
N PHE A 119 24.09 -3.01 -4.80
CA PHE A 119 25.20 -2.06 -4.98
C PHE A 119 25.51 -1.27 -3.70
N PHE A 120 24.49 -0.85 -2.97
CA PHE A 120 24.68 -0.13 -1.72
C PHE A 120 25.37 -1.01 -0.66
N LEU A 121 24.98 -2.28 -0.54
CA LEU A 121 25.63 -3.23 0.34
C LEU A 121 27.03 -3.61 -0.12
N TRP A 122 27.27 -3.70 -1.43
CA TRP A 122 28.60 -3.91 -1.98
C TRP A 122 29.54 -2.75 -1.62
N LEU A 123 29.08 -1.50 -1.71
CA LEU A 123 29.86 -0.31 -1.36
C LEU A 123 30.26 -0.27 0.13
N ILE A 124 29.41 -0.81 1.00
CA ILE A 124 29.63 -0.85 2.46
C ILE A 124 30.39 -2.11 2.91
N SER A 125 30.43 -3.16 2.07
CA SER A 125 31.12 -4.40 2.41
C SER A 125 32.63 -4.18 2.42
N PHE A 126 33.25 -4.33 3.60
CA PHE A 126 34.70 -4.35 3.77
C PHE A 126 35.20 -5.80 3.77
N ASN A 127 36.51 -6.03 3.57
CA ASN A 127 37.12 -7.38 3.42
C ASN A 127 36.70 -8.43 4.48
N THR A 128 36.24 -8.01 5.66
CA THR A 128 35.79 -8.89 6.75
C THR A 128 34.28 -9.17 6.78
N TYR A 129 33.45 -8.36 6.10
CA TYR A 129 31.98 -8.45 6.18
C TYR A 129 31.33 -8.42 4.80
N ASN A 130 30.81 -9.57 4.37
CA ASN A 130 30.14 -9.73 3.08
C ASN A 130 28.63 -9.56 3.19
N PHE A 131 28.16 -8.32 3.38
CA PHE A 131 26.72 -8.02 3.50
C PHE A 131 25.95 -8.35 2.21
N LYS A 132 26.59 -8.15 1.04
CA LYS A 132 25.97 -8.43 -0.26
C LYS A 132 25.63 -9.91 -0.44
N ASP A 133 26.51 -10.81 0.01
CA ASP A 133 26.35 -12.25 -0.17
C ASP A 133 25.30 -12.75 0.82
N PHE A 134 25.32 -12.22 2.06
CA PHE A 134 24.24 -12.47 3.02
C PHE A 134 22.87 -12.03 2.50
N PHE A 135 22.77 -10.87 1.83
CA PHE A 135 21.53 -10.43 1.21
C PHE A 135 21.02 -11.42 0.16
N ILE A 136 21.88 -11.87 -0.74
CA ILE A 136 21.49 -12.81 -1.81
C ILE A 136 21.11 -14.17 -1.22
N GLU A 137 21.99 -14.75 -0.40
CA GLU A 137 21.88 -16.15 0.04
C GLU A 137 20.90 -16.36 1.19
N SER A 138 20.82 -15.41 2.12
CA SER A 138 20.02 -15.58 3.34
C SER A 138 18.65 -14.91 3.27
N ILE A 139 18.51 -13.82 2.50
CA ILE A 139 17.27 -13.04 2.42
C ILE A 139 16.59 -13.24 1.08
N LEU A 140 17.26 -12.91 -0.03
CA LEU A 140 16.65 -12.89 -1.35
C LEU A 140 16.30 -14.32 -1.81
N ALA A 141 17.19 -15.30 -1.59
CA ALA A 141 16.94 -16.71 -1.92
C ALA A 141 15.79 -17.35 -1.11
N ARG A 142 15.44 -16.79 0.06
CA ARG A 142 14.29 -17.26 0.85
C ARG A 142 12.96 -16.73 0.31
N ILE A 143 12.98 -15.59 -0.39
CA ILE A 143 11.77 -14.96 -0.94
C ILE A 143 11.59 -15.33 -2.41
N ILE A 144 12.67 -15.28 -3.19
CA ILE A 144 12.70 -15.59 -4.61
C ILE A 144 13.47 -16.88 -4.81
N PRO A 145 12.80 -17.93 -5.32
CA PRO A 145 13.47 -19.17 -5.59
C PRO A 145 14.56 -18.97 -6.65
N ASN A 146 15.72 -19.61 -6.44
CA ASN A 146 16.76 -19.73 -7.45
C ASN A 146 17.45 -18.42 -7.91
N ILE A 147 17.26 -17.33 -7.18
CA ILE A 147 17.81 -16.02 -7.53
C ILE A 147 19.34 -16.00 -7.59
N SER A 148 20.02 -16.80 -6.76
CA SER A 148 21.49 -16.91 -6.73
C SER A 148 22.05 -17.40 -8.07
N ARG A 149 21.40 -18.40 -8.68
CA ARG A 149 21.80 -18.92 -9.98
C ARG A 149 21.60 -17.89 -11.10
N THR A 150 20.48 -17.19 -11.11
CA THR A 150 20.21 -16.12 -12.09
C THR A 150 21.23 -14.98 -11.98
N ILE A 151 21.67 -14.64 -10.77
CA ILE A 151 22.70 -13.63 -10.55
C ILE A 151 24.09 -14.13 -11.01
N GLN A 152 24.41 -15.41 -10.76
CA GLN A 152 25.66 -16.02 -11.23
C GLN A 152 25.74 -16.06 -12.76
N GLU A 153 24.68 -16.52 -13.43
CA GLU A 153 24.56 -16.52 -14.90
C GLU A 153 24.70 -15.10 -15.48
N PHE A 154 24.23 -14.07 -14.77
CA PHE A 154 24.42 -12.68 -15.19
C PHE A 154 25.87 -12.18 -15.01
N LYS A 155 26.61 -12.70 -14.02
CA LYS A 155 28.00 -12.31 -13.75
C LYS A 155 28.97 -12.94 -14.75
N GLU A 156 28.76 -14.21 -15.09
CA GLU A 156 29.62 -14.96 -16.00
C GLU A 156 29.55 -14.45 -17.45
N ASN A 157 28.39 -13.91 -17.87
CA ASN A 157 28.16 -13.44 -19.25
C ASN A 157 28.61 -11.99 -19.52
N ASN A 158 29.13 -11.24 -18.54
CA ASN A 158 29.36 -9.79 -18.63
C ASN A 158 30.84 -9.33 -18.50
N THR A 159 31.80 -10.12 -19.01
CA THR A 159 33.25 -9.86 -18.83
C THR A 159 33.89 -8.83 -19.77
N GLY A 160 33.13 -8.11 -20.62
CA GLY A 160 33.67 -7.02 -21.45
C GLY A 160 32.61 -5.99 -21.81
N THR A 161 32.94 -4.69 -21.76
CA THR A 161 32.09 -3.51 -22.10
C THR A 161 30.72 -3.38 -21.39
N GLY A 162 30.33 -4.33 -20.55
CA GLY A 162 29.02 -4.39 -19.87
C GLY A 162 28.74 -3.28 -18.85
N GLY A 163 29.77 -2.58 -18.34
CA GLY A 163 29.58 -1.55 -17.31
C GLY A 163 28.68 -0.39 -17.74
N ALA A 164 28.86 0.12 -18.97
CA ALA A 164 28.04 1.22 -19.49
C ALA A 164 26.58 0.79 -19.73
N TRP A 165 26.36 -0.42 -20.25
CA TRP A 165 25.04 -0.99 -20.45
C TRP A 165 24.30 -1.25 -19.13
N ILE A 166 25.02 -1.70 -18.10
CA ILE A 166 24.47 -1.89 -16.76
C ILE A 166 24.05 -0.55 -16.15
N VAL A 167 24.85 0.51 -16.31
CA VAL A 167 24.50 1.87 -15.84
C VAL A 167 23.27 2.40 -16.57
N LEU A 168 23.18 2.19 -17.89
CA LEU A 168 22.02 2.60 -18.68
C LEU A 168 20.76 1.85 -18.26
N LEU A 169 20.83 0.52 -18.10
CA LEU A 169 19.74 -0.31 -17.59
C LEU A 169 19.31 0.11 -16.18
N LEU A 170 20.27 0.45 -15.31
CA LEU A 170 20.00 0.98 -13.98
C LEU A 170 19.24 2.30 -14.02
N LEU A 171 19.68 3.26 -14.83
CA LEU A 171 19.01 4.55 -14.98
C LEU A 171 17.60 4.38 -15.55
N SER A 172 17.44 3.52 -16.57
CA SER A 172 16.13 3.22 -17.16
C SER A 172 15.18 2.55 -16.16
N THR A 173 15.65 1.52 -15.44
CA THR A 173 14.82 0.82 -14.44
C THR A 173 14.45 1.72 -13.27
N LEU A 174 15.39 2.56 -12.80
CA LEU A 174 15.13 3.52 -11.73
C LEU A 174 14.12 4.58 -12.16
N TRP A 175 14.22 5.08 -13.40
CA TRP A 175 13.23 5.98 -13.98
C TRP A 175 11.83 5.35 -14.02
N ILE A 176 11.72 4.10 -14.47
CA ILE A 176 10.45 3.37 -14.50
C ILE A 176 9.92 3.15 -13.07
N SER A 177 10.80 2.79 -12.13
CA SER A 177 10.41 2.56 -10.73
C SER A 177 9.86 3.81 -10.04
N SER A 178 10.47 4.97 -10.32
CA SER A 178 9.99 6.27 -9.85
C SER A 178 8.54 6.55 -10.30
N SER A 179 8.20 6.17 -11.53
CA SER A 179 6.82 6.28 -12.04
C SER A 179 5.85 5.36 -11.28
N GLY A 180 6.31 4.18 -10.86
CA GLY A 180 5.49 3.24 -10.10
C GLY A 180 5.10 3.75 -8.72
N TYR A 181 6.07 4.24 -7.95
CA TYR A 181 5.77 4.82 -6.63
C TYR A 181 5.05 6.17 -6.71
N SER A 182 5.24 6.94 -7.78
CA SER A 182 4.39 8.10 -8.09
C SER A 182 2.92 7.70 -8.19
N ASN A 183 2.61 6.60 -8.88
CA ASN A 183 1.24 6.09 -9.01
C ASN A 183 0.69 5.55 -7.68
N PHE A 184 1.54 4.96 -6.86
CA PHE A 184 1.16 4.58 -5.50
C PHE A 184 0.75 5.81 -4.66
N ILE A 185 1.53 6.90 -4.73
CA ILE A 185 1.22 8.15 -4.01
C ILE A 185 -0.10 8.76 -4.51
N THR A 186 -0.34 8.79 -5.83
CA THR A 186 -1.60 9.31 -6.38
C THR A 186 -2.78 8.45 -5.99
N ALA A 187 -2.65 7.12 -6.00
CA ALA A 187 -3.67 6.18 -5.53
C ALA A 187 -4.02 6.40 -4.05
N GLN A 188 -3.02 6.57 -3.18
CA GLN A 188 -3.24 6.87 -1.77
C GLN A 188 -3.99 8.21 -1.59
N ASN A 189 -3.56 9.27 -2.28
CA ASN A 189 -4.26 10.56 -2.25
C ASN A 189 -5.72 10.44 -2.74
N HIS A 190 -5.95 9.63 -3.78
CA HIS A 190 -7.28 9.36 -4.31
C HIS A 190 -8.17 8.64 -3.28
N ILE A 191 -7.67 7.59 -2.62
CA ILE A 191 -8.44 6.84 -1.61
C ILE A 191 -8.88 7.73 -0.45
N TYR A 192 -8.00 8.66 -0.02
CA TYR A 192 -8.29 9.65 1.02
C TYR A 192 -9.18 10.82 0.58
N ASN A 193 -9.60 10.84 -0.68
CA ASN A 193 -10.33 11.94 -1.32
C ASN A 193 -9.59 13.28 -1.15
N HIS A 194 -8.26 13.25 -1.22
CA HIS A 194 -7.44 14.44 -1.13
C HIS A 194 -7.37 15.10 -2.51
N LYS A 195 -8.18 16.14 -2.70
CA LYS A 195 -8.15 16.98 -3.91
C LYS A 195 -6.88 17.84 -3.89
N ASN A 196 -5.80 17.33 -4.47
CA ASN A 196 -4.59 18.10 -4.72
C ASN A 196 -4.79 18.96 -5.97
N SER A 197 -5.28 20.18 -5.80
CA SER A 197 -5.52 21.10 -6.92
C SER A 197 -4.25 21.74 -7.49
N VAL A 198 -3.05 21.57 -6.90
CA VAL A 198 -1.86 22.37 -7.26
C VAL A 198 -0.54 21.57 -7.31
N VAL A 199 -0.55 20.25 -7.49
CA VAL A 199 0.69 19.45 -7.57
C VAL A 199 0.92 18.97 -9.00
N SER A 200 2.05 19.34 -9.60
CA SER A 200 2.42 18.93 -10.95
C SER A 200 2.76 17.43 -11.01
N LYS A 201 2.58 16.81 -12.18
CA LYS A 201 2.93 15.38 -12.41
C LYS A 201 4.40 15.09 -12.09
N ILE A 202 5.29 16.06 -12.32
CA ILE A 202 6.73 15.98 -12.03
C ILE A 202 7.00 15.89 -10.53
N THR A 203 6.28 16.64 -9.69
CA THR A 203 6.46 16.56 -8.23
C THR A 203 6.13 15.16 -7.70
N TYR A 204 5.12 14.48 -8.25
CA TYR A 204 4.81 13.10 -7.85
C TYR A 204 5.90 12.12 -8.27
N ARG A 205 6.51 12.30 -9.46
CA ARG A 205 7.66 11.51 -9.89
C ARG A 205 8.87 11.70 -8.99
N ILE A 206 9.24 12.95 -8.65
CA ILE A 206 10.35 13.21 -7.73
C ILE A 206 10.10 12.55 -6.37
N LYS A 207 8.88 12.63 -5.84
CA LYS A 207 8.52 11.91 -4.61
C LYS A 207 8.59 10.40 -4.75
N GLY A 208 8.21 9.86 -5.92
CA GLY A 208 8.35 8.46 -6.26
C GLY A 208 9.80 8.01 -6.24
N PHE A 209 10.71 8.79 -6.82
CA PHE A 209 12.15 8.55 -6.75
C PHE A 209 12.65 8.48 -5.29
N PHE A 210 12.28 9.46 -4.45
CA PHE A 210 12.65 9.43 -3.04
C PHE A 210 12.03 8.25 -2.29
N ALA A 211 10.84 7.79 -2.67
CA ALA A 211 10.24 6.59 -2.11
C ALA A 211 11.03 5.33 -2.47
N VAL A 212 11.42 5.16 -3.74
CA VAL A 212 12.27 4.05 -4.20
C VAL A 212 13.60 4.04 -3.45
N PHE A 213 14.27 5.19 -3.41
CA PHE A 213 15.54 5.36 -2.70
C PHE A 213 15.40 5.08 -1.20
N GLY A 214 14.35 5.61 -0.56
CA GLY A 214 14.06 5.38 0.84
C GLY A 214 13.78 3.91 1.16
N ILE A 215 13.06 3.20 0.29
CA ILE A 215 12.80 1.76 0.44
C ILE A 215 14.07 0.95 0.25
N GLY A 216 14.89 1.31 -0.73
CA GLY A 216 16.20 0.70 -0.94
C GLY A 216 17.09 0.84 0.29
N LEU A 217 17.26 2.05 0.82
CA LEU A 217 18.05 2.28 2.04
C LEU A 217 17.47 1.51 3.23
N TYR A 218 16.15 1.51 3.38
CA TYR A 218 15.47 0.80 4.44
C TYR A 218 15.77 -0.70 4.43
N ILE A 219 15.68 -1.33 3.25
CA ILE A 219 16.03 -2.74 3.08
C ILE A 219 17.53 -2.95 3.34
N SER A 220 18.42 -2.09 2.85
CA SER A 220 19.86 -2.22 3.14
C SER A 220 20.16 -2.18 4.64
N PHE A 221 19.55 -1.27 5.40
CA PHE A 221 19.71 -1.22 6.86
C PHE A 221 19.21 -2.50 7.54
N PHE A 222 18.12 -3.10 7.05
CA PHE A 222 17.65 -4.39 7.55
C PHE A 222 18.69 -5.49 7.41
N VAL A 223 19.29 -5.59 6.22
CA VAL A 223 20.29 -6.60 5.92
C VAL A 223 21.48 -6.44 6.86
N ILE A 224 21.95 -5.21 7.05
CA ILE A 224 23.07 -4.93 7.94
C ILE A 224 22.73 -5.32 9.39
N ILE A 225 21.57 -4.89 9.91
CA ILE A 225 21.13 -5.22 11.28
C ILE A 225 20.99 -6.73 11.47
N THR A 226 20.33 -7.41 10.54
CA THR A 226 20.12 -8.86 10.62
C THR A 226 21.42 -9.64 10.52
N PHE A 227 22.36 -9.21 9.67
CA PHE A 227 23.71 -9.78 9.60
C PHE A 227 24.47 -9.59 10.91
N LEU A 228 24.48 -8.39 11.47
CA LEU A 228 25.19 -8.09 12.73
C LEU A 228 24.65 -8.93 13.88
N ILE A 229 23.33 -9.07 13.98
CA ILE A 229 22.70 -9.92 15.00
C ILE A 229 23.05 -11.39 14.77
N ALA A 230 22.99 -11.87 13.52
CA ALA A 230 23.33 -13.25 13.21
C ALA A 230 24.80 -13.57 13.51
N SER A 231 25.71 -12.64 13.24
CA SER A 231 27.13 -12.76 13.56
C SER A 231 27.39 -12.75 15.08
N ALA A 232 26.77 -11.82 15.80
CA ALA A 232 26.88 -11.74 17.26
C ALA A 232 26.33 -13.00 17.95
N ALA A 233 25.22 -13.55 17.46
CA ALA A 233 24.67 -14.80 17.97
C ALA A 233 25.66 -15.96 17.82
N LYS A 234 26.36 -16.07 16.67
CA LYS A 234 27.39 -17.10 16.47
C LYS A 234 28.56 -17.00 17.44
N LEU A 235 28.97 -15.78 17.83
CA LEU A 235 30.08 -15.58 18.77
C LEU A 235 29.72 -15.92 20.22
N LEU A 236 28.46 -15.70 20.61
CA LEU A 236 27.96 -16.01 21.97
C LEU A 236 27.72 -17.51 22.17
N ILE A 237 27.55 -18.25 21.09
CA ILE A 237 27.35 -19.69 21.09
C ILE A 237 28.71 -20.38 20.97
N THR A 238 29.31 -20.71 22.12
CA THR A 238 30.54 -21.52 22.18
C THR A 238 30.21 -22.99 21.92
N GLU A 239 31.10 -23.73 21.24
CA GLU A 239 30.86 -25.05 20.61
C GLU A 239 30.37 -26.19 21.54
N ASN A 240 30.37 -26.02 22.87
CA ASN A 240 30.25 -27.14 23.81
C ASN A 240 28.90 -27.36 24.52
N GLU A 241 27.90 -26.48 24.42
CA GLU A 241 26.64 -26.67 25.19
C GLU A 241 25.36 -26.88 24.37
N ILE A 242 25.44 -26.99 23.04
CA ILE A 242 24.22 -26.92 22.21
C ILE A 242 24.06 -28.09 21.24
N LYS A 243 24.13 -29.30 21.80
CA LYS A 243 23.62 -30.50 21.12
C LYS A 243 22.15 -30.82 21.46
N VAL A 244 21.49 -30.13 22.39
CA VAL A 244 20.21 -30.61 22.96
C VAL A 244 19.00 -29.70 22.73
N LEU A 245 19.15 -28.42 22.37
CA LEU A 245 18.00 -27.60 21.96
C LEU A 245 18.22 -26.92 20.59
N ASN A 246 17.69 -27.55 19.55
CA ASN A 246 17.06 -26.91 18.38
C ASN A 246 17.58 -25.52 17.98
N HIS A 247 18.88 -25.42 17.65
CA HIS A 247 19.47 -24.19 17.11
C HIS A 247 18.71 -23.63 15.89
N SER A 248 18.05 -24.50 15.13
CA SER A 248 17.22 -24.11 13.99
C SER A 248 15.92 -23.42 14.40
N LEU A 249 15.24 -23.87 15.47
CA LEU A 249 13.94 -23.32 15.85
C LEU A 249 14.07 -21.92 16.45
N LEU A 250 15.00 -21.72 17.39
CA LEU A 250 15.16 -20.42 18.04
C LEU A 250 15.63 -19.34 17.04
N ALA A 251 16.57 -19.68 16.15
CA ALA A 251 16.99 -18.80 15.07
C ALA A 251 15.86 -18.50 14.08
N THR A 252 15.02 -19.50 13.76
CA THR A 252 13.87 -19.31 12.86
C THR A 252 12.80 -18.42 13.49
N VAL A 253 12.46 -18.65 14.76
CA VAL A 253 11.50 -17.82 15.50
C VAL A 253 12.01 -16.39 15.60
N PHE A 254 13.29 -16.21 15.92
CA PHE A 254 13.91 -14.90 15.99
C PHE A 254 13.84 -14.16 14.64
N PHE A 255 14.19 -14.83 13.54
CA PHE A 255 14.08 -14.28 12.19
C PHE A 255 12.65 -13.86 11.87
N VAL A 256 11.67 -14.71 12.18
CA VAL A 256 10.25 -14.47 11.93
C VAL A 256 9.73 -13.27 12.73
N VAL A 257 10.15 -13.11 13.98
CA VAL A 257 9.80 -11.94 14.82
C VAL A 257 10.47 -10.67 14.31
N MET A 258 11.76 -10.72 13.96
CA MET A 258 12.47 -9.58 13.37
C MET A 258 11.86 -9.14 12.05
N LEU A 259 11.43 -10.09 11.21
CA LEU A 259 10.73 -9.83 9.96
C LEU A 259 9.40 -9.11 10.22
N PHE A 260 8.64 -9.49 11.26
CA PHE A 260 7.41 -8.78 11.64
C PHE A 260 7.69 -7.33 12.06
N ILE A 261 8.66 -7.12 12.96
CA ILE A 261 9.03 -5.79 13.46
C ILE A 261 9.46 -4.90 12.29
N PHE A 262 10.29 -5.44 11.41
CA PHE A 262 10.75 -4.74 10.23
C PHE A 262 9.58 -4.41 9.28
N LEU A 263 8.75 -5.37 8.90
CA LEU A 263 7.59 -5.08 8.06
C LEU A 263 6.67 -4.01 8.67
N TYR A 264 6.46 -4.05 9.97
CA TYR A 264 5.65 -3.06 10.67
C TYR A 264 6.22 -1.64 10.51
N PHE A 265 7.52 -1.45 10.74
CA PHE A 265 8.15 -0.14 10.58
C PHE A 265 8.26 0.29 9.12
N GLY A 266 8.45 -0.64 8.18
CA GLY A 266 8.49 -0.37 6.75
C GLY A 266 7.15 0.10 6.23
N ILE A 267 6.07 -0.59 6.57
CA ILE A 267 4.70 -0.18 6.23
C ILE A 267 4.34 1.13 6.93
N PHE A 268 4.76 1.33 8.19
CA PHE A 268 4.60 2.60 8.88
C PHE A 268 5.26 3.75 8.11
N ALA A 269 6.54 3.60 7.74
CA ALA A 269 7.28 4.62 7.01
C ALA A 269 6.61 4.91 5.66
N LEU A 270 6.24 3.86 4.93
CA LEU A 270 5.55 3.96 3.65
C LEU A 270 4.26 4.76 3.82
N LEU A 271 3.33 4.32 4.68
CA LEU A 271 2.04 4.96 4.87
C LEU A 271 2.11 6.38 5.46
N ARG A 272 3.15 6.71 6.24
CA ARG A 272 3.36 8.04 6.85
C ARG A 272 4.00 9.04 5.90
N PHE A 273 5.00 8.63 5.14
CA PHE A 273 5.84 9.54 4.35
C PHE A 273 5.38 9.70 2.90
N THR A 274 4.83 8.66 2.27
CA THR A 274 4.36 8.73 0.88
C THR A 274 3.19 9.71 0.63
N PRO A 275 2.15 9.84 1.49
CA PRO A 275 1.01 10.69 1.17
C PRO A 275 1.40 12.17 1.14
N SER A 276 0.71 12.95 0.30
CA SER A 276 0.95 14.40 0.16
C SER A 276 0.41 15.24 1.33
N PHE A 277 -0.36 14.64 2.23
CA PHE A 277 -1.01 15.29 3.36
C PHE A 277 -0.44 14.80 4.70
N ALA A 278 -0.65 15.57 5.77
CA ALA A 278 -0.12 15.24 7.08
C ALA A 278 -1.05 14.27 7.84
N ILE A 279 -0.51 13.15 8.32
CA ILE A 279 -1.26 12.12 9.07
C ILE A 279 -0.50 11.69 10.34
N LYS A 280 -1.05 11.85 11.54
CA LYS A 280 -0.34 11.47 12.78
C LYS A 280 -0.19 9.95 12.91
N TRP A 281 0.83 9.46 13.62
CA TRP A 281 1.07 8.01 13.81
C TRP A 281 -0.17 7.26 14.33
N ARG A 282 -0.82 7.79 15.39
CA ARG A 282 -2.05 7.21 15.95
C ARG A 282 -3.19 7.01 14.93
N GLN A 283 -3.13 7.65 13.77
CA GLN A 283 -4.16 7.58 12.72
C GLN A 283 -3.86 6.55 11.63
N ILE A 284 -2.65 5.98 11.63
CA ILE A 284 -2.17 5.02 10.63
C ILE A 284 -2.00 3.62 11.23
N ASN A 285 -1.97 3.53 12.57
CA ASN A 285 -1.64 2.33 13.31
C ASN A 285 -2.50 1.13 12.93
N SER A 286 -3.81 1.32 12.85
CA SER A 286 -4.75 0.25 12.55
C SER A 286 -4.51 -0.35 11.16
N GLY A 287 -4.37 0.49 10.13
CA GLY A 287 -4.06 0.03 8.79
C GLY A 287 -2.67 -0.59 8.65
N ILE A 288 -1.68 -0.15 9.44
CA ILE A 288 -0.35 -0.79 9.45
C ILE A 288 -0.50 -2.23 9.92
N VAL A 289 -1.17 -2.48 11.04
CA VAL A 289 -1.33 -3.85 11.57
C VAL A 289 -2.17 -4.71 10.61
N VAL A 290 -3.25 -4.13 10.06
CA VAL A 290 -4.12 -4.82 9.10
C VAL A 290 -3.37 -5.23 7.82
N SER A 291 -2.42 -4.43 7.34
CA SER A 291 -1.57 -4.83 6.22
C SER A 291 -0.41 -5.74 6.64
N CYS A 292 0.22 -5.47 7.79
CA CYS A 292 1.44 -6.14 8.22
C CYS A 292 1.20 -7.62 8.52
N ILE A 293 0.13 -7.97 9.26
CA ILE A 293 -0.14 -9.36 9.64
C ILE A 293 -0.30 -10.27 8.41
N PRO A 294 -1.18 -9.97 7.43
CA PRO A 294 -1.30 -10.79 6.24
C PRO A 294 -0.04 -10.81 5.38
N ILE A 295 0.68 -9.68 5.25
CA ILE A 295 1.92 -9.62 4.46
C ILE A 295 3.03 -10.47 5.12
N TRP A 296 3.12 -10.44 6.45
CA TRP A 296 4.06 -11.26 7.22
C TRP A 296 3.77 -12.76 7.07
N ILE A 297 2.50 -13.15 7.16
CA ILE A 297 2.06 -14.53 6.89
C ILE A 297 2.36 -14.89 5.43
N LEU A 298 2.05 -14.01 4.49
CA LEU A 298 2.28 -14.21 3.05
C LEU A 298 3.76 -14.48 2.77
N ILE A 299 4.67 -13.65 3.27
CA ILE A 299 6.13 -13.83 3.08
C ILE A 299 6.59 -15.16 3.68
N SER A 300 6.10 -15.50 4.87
CA SER A 300 6.46 -16.75 5.55
C SER A 300 5.97 -17.98 4.78
N MET A 301 4.71 -17.95 4.30
CA MET A 301 4.13 -19.01 3.48
C MET A 301 4.86 -19.16 2.15
N PHE A 302 5.14 -18.06 1.46
CA PHE A 302 5.82 -18.07 0.16
C PHE A 302 7.24 -18.59 0.26
N GLY A 303 7.97 -18.21 1.32
CA GLY A 303 9.30 -18.75 1.58
C GLY A 303 9.28 -20.26 1.89
N TRP A 304 8.29 -20.73 2.65
CA TRP A 304 8.14 -22.16 2.95
C TRP A 304 7.76 -23.00 1.72
N ILE A 305 6.81 -22.51 0.92
CA ILE A 305 6.37 -23.16 -0.33
C ILE A 305 7.55 -23.28 -1.31
N SER A 306 8.30 -22.19 -1.47
CA SER A 306 9.43 -22.14 -2.40
C SER A 306 10.57 -23.05 -2.00
N TYR A 307 10.80 -23.24 -0.69
CA TYR A 307 11.84 -24.12 -0.20
C TYR A 307 11.46 -25.61 -0.28
N LYS A 308 10.20 -25.97 0.02
CA LYS A 308 9.82 -27.37 0.24
C LYS A 308 9.02 -28.02 -0.90
N PHE A 309 8.20 -27.27 -1.63
CA PHE A 309 7.18 -27.87 -2.51
C PHE A 309 7.47 -27.71 -4.01
N ILE A 310 8.06 -26.60 -4.44
CA ILE A 310 8.14 -26.27 -5.86
C ILE A 310 9.60 -26.14 -6.29
N ASN A 311 10.05 -27.04 -7.17
CA ASN A 311 11.34 -26.89 -7.82
C ASN A 311 11.20 -25.95 -9.03
N TYR A 312 11.36 -24.65 -8.77
CA TYR A 312 11.23 -23.59 -9.78
C TYR A 312 12.22 -23.70 -10.95
N ASN A 313 13.30 -24.49 -10.81
CA ASN A 313 14.22 -24.79 -11.92
C ASN A 313 13.50 -25.37 -13.13
N LYS A 314 12.42 -26.15 -12.93
CA LYS A 314 11.66 -26.77 -14.02
C LYS A 314 10.90 -25.77 -14.88
N TYR A 315 10.62 -24.57 -14.35
CA TYR A 315 9.79 -23.55 -15.00
C TYR A 315 10.60 -22.37 -15.54
N GLY A 316 11.93 -22.37 -15.32
CA GLY A 316 12.83 -21.33 -15.78
C GLY A 316 12.46 -19.91 -15.29
N SER A 317 12.88 -18.90 -16.07
CA SER A 317 12.61 -17.49 -15.78
C SER A 317 11.12 -17.12 -15.78
N LEU A 318 10.31 -17.81 -16.60
CA LEU A 318 8.86 -17.58 -16.71
C LEU A 318 8.14 -17.97 -15.41
N GLY A 319 8.53 -19.09 -14.79
CA GLY A 319 8.01 -19.51 -13.49
C GLY A 319 8.32 -18.52 -12.37
N ILE A 320 9.56 -17.99 -12.33
CA ILE A 320 9.97 -16.96 -11.36
C ILE A 320 9.15 -15.68 -11.56
N PHE A 321 8.95 -15.25 -12.81
CA PHE A 321 8.15 -14.07 -13.12
C PHE A 321 6.69 -14.22 -12.66
N MET A 322 6.05 -15.36 -12.93
CA MET A 322 4.67 -15.63 -12.51
C MET A 322 4.54 -15.68 -10.99
N TYR A 323 5.51 -16.32 -10.31
CA TYR A 323 5.58 -16.34 -8.85
C TYR A 323 5.69 -14.94 -8.27
N LEU A 324 6.60 -14.12 -8.80
CA LEU A 324 6.80 -12.75 -8.34
C LEU A 324 5.57 -11.87 -8.60
N SER A 325 4.92 -12.02 -9.77
CA SER A 325 3.68 -11.32 -10.12
C SER A 325 2.56 -11.62 -9.12
N LEU A 326 2.36 -12.89 -8.81
CA LEU A 326 1.35 -13.31 -7.85
C LEU A 326 1.69 -12.76 -6.45
N PHE A 327 2.93 -12.93 -5.99
CA PHE A 327 3.40 -12.42 -4.70
C PHE A 327 3.19 -10.91 -4.55
N VAL A 328 3.64 -10.12 -5.54
CA VAL A 328 3.51 -8.65 -5.53
C VAL A 328 2.04 -8.22 -5.62
N SER A 329 1.20 -8.95 -6.35
CA SER A 329 -0.24 -8.66 -6.44
C SER A 329 -0.94 -8.81 -5.09
N LEU A 330 -0.62 -9.87 -4.34
CA LEU A 330 -1.16 -10.09 -2.99
C LEU A 330 -0.61 -9.08 -1.98
N LEU A 331 0.68 -8.73 -2.08
CA LEU A 331 1.29 -7.68 -1.27
C LEU A 331 0.57 -6.34 -1.47
N SER A 332 0.35 -5.94 -2.73
CA SER A 332 -0.39 -4.72 -3.07
C SER A 332 -1.80 -4.76 -2.50
N TYR A 333 -2.51 -5.87 -2.68
CA TYR A 333 -3.87 -6.06 -2.17
C TYR A 333 -3.97 -5.80 -0.65
N PHE A 334 -3.12 -6.44 0.16
CA PHE A 334 -3.12 -6.24 1.62
C PHE A 334 -2.68 -4.84 2.03
N LEU A 335 -1.74 -4.24 1.30
CA LEU A 335 -1.28 -2.88 1.54
C LEU A 335 -2.43 -1.87 1.29
N PHE A 336 -3.16 -2.01 0.18
CA PHE A 336 -4.31 -1.16 -0.13
C PHE A 336 -5.48 -1.37 0.84
N LEU A 337 -5.67 -2.57 1.36
CA LEU A 337 -6.64 -2.84 2.41
C LEU A 337 -6.34 -2.02 3.68
N GLY A 338 -5.08 -1.95 4.11
CA GLY A 338 -4.67 -1.09 5.23
C GLY A 338 -4.83 0.41 4.95
N ILE A 339 -4.62 0.85 3.71
CA ILE A 339 -4.89 2.24 3.30
C ILE A 339 -6.38 2.58 3.47
N ILE A 340 -7.29 1.70 3.06
CA ILE A 340 -8.74 1.90 3.23
C ILE A 340 -9.13 1.95 4.71
N VAL A 341 -8.54 1.08 5.54
CA VAL A 341 -8.76 1.09 6.98
C VAL A 341 -8.34 2.44 7.58
N ASN A 342 -7.14 2.91 7.25
CA ASN A 342 -6.63 4.19 7.75
C ASN A 342 -7.46 5.38 7.27
N GLU A 343 -7.94 5.35 6.02
CA GLU A 343 -8.86 6.38 5.53
C GLU A 343 -10.18 6.38 6.30
N SER A 344 -10.74 5.19 6.52
CA SER A 344 -12.02 5.05 7.21
C SER A 344 -11.91 5.51 8.66
N TYR A 345 -10.81 5.16 9.34
CA TYR A 345 -10.49 5.66 10.67
C TYR A 345 -10.35 7.18 10.68
N TYR A 346 -9.57 7.74 9.76
CA TYR A 346 -9.33 9.18 9.68
C TYR A 346 -10.63 9.96 9.50
N LYS A 347 -11.53 9.52 8.61
CA LYS A 347 -12.80 10.22 8.34
C LYS A 347 -13.78 10.19 9.52
N LEU A 348 -13.80 9.11 10.29
CA LEU A 348 -14.77 8.92 11.37
C LEU A 348 -14.29 9.47 12.72
N PHE A 349 -12.99 9.39 13.00
CA PHE A 349 -12.43 9.73 14.31
C PHE A 349 -11.59 11.01 14.32
N VAL A 350 -11.15 11.51 13.16
CA VAL A 350 -10.25 12.68 13.09
C VAL A 350 -10.89 13.86 12.37
N SER A 351 -11.17 13.72 11.08
CA SER A 351 -11.62 14.83 10.23
C SER A 351 -12.17 14.32 8.90
N GLN A 352 -13.21 14.98 8.40
CA GLN A 352 -13.74 14.74 7.06
C GLN A 352 -12.81 15.22 5.94
N ARG A 353 -11.86 16.14 6.21
CA ARG A 353 -10.95 16.73 5.22
C ARG A 353 -9.47 16.51 5.61
N THR A 354 -8.63 16.29 4.62
CA THR A 354 -7.17 16.14 4.78
C THR A 354 -6.46 17.47 4.56
N PHE A 355 -5.44 17.76 5.38
CA PHE A 355 -4.68 19.00 5.28
C PHE A 355 -3.33 18.76 4.56
N PRO A 356 -2.95 19.61 3.60
CA PRO A 356 -1.68 19.47 2.89
C PRO A 356 -0.50 19.61 3.88
N LYS A 357 0.60 18.87 3.64
CA LYS A 357 1.84 19.09 4.40
C LYS A 357 2.28 20.55 4.18
N ARG A 358 2.57 21.30 5.25
CA ARG A 358 3.09 22.68 5.14
C ARG A 358 4.29 22.66 4.18
N ARG A 359 4.22 23.42 3.08
CA ARG A 359 5.37 23.65 2.19
C ARG A 359 6.44 24.36 3.03
N LYS A 360 7.49 23.64 3.43
CA LYS A 360 8.69 24.27 4.00
C LYS A 360 9.48 25.04 2.92
N PHE A 361 9.31 24.65 1.66
CA PHE A 361 9.88 25.36 0.52
C PHE A 361 8.75 25.98 -0.30
N LYS A 362 8.61 27.31 -0.19
CA LYS A 362 8.05 28.13 -1.26
C LYS A 362 9.21 28.30 -2.25
N PHE A 363 9.12 27.64 -3.39
CA PHE A 363 9.87 28.06 -4.57
C PHE A 363 9.03 29.11 -5.29
#